data_AF-A0A7D9J1Q8-F1
#
_entry.id   AF-A0A7D9J1Q8-F1
#
_cell.length_a   1.000
_cell.length_b   1.000
_cell.length_c   1.000
_cell.angle_alpha   90.00
_cell.angle_beta   90.00
_cell.angle_gamma   90.00
#
_symmetry.space_group_name_H-M   'P 1'
#
loop_
_entity.id
_entity.type
_entity.pdbx_description
1 polymer ?
#
loop_
_entity_poly.entity_id
_entity_poly.type
_entity_poly.pdbx_seq_one_letter_code
_entity_poly.pdbx_strand_id
1 'polypeptide(L)'
;MKSRFYQAVASAAESGWDFSSRWFNQSDASIGKFESIHTTEIIPIDLNSILFKNALTLSKFFKLTGSQTKSKKYQELANRRKLAIEALLWNEAAGAWADYDVSTQSNTKAFYASIVVPLWAGLARENKTREELVFANMKRAKVLDFPGGLPTSLNESGQQWDFPNGWPPLQHMLIIGLTKSSSILLQNEAKKFAQSWVLSNWMGFNRTSYMFEKYNVTSEGNTGRGGEYKPQVGFGWTNGVILDLLVRFPDLKVENNAVALGVSLFSCFLPISCLAGVFN
;
A
#
# COMPACT_ATOMS: atom_id res chain seq x y z
N MET A 1 -10.86 28.14 -12.99
CA MET A 1 -11.10 27.69 -11.60
C MET A 1 -11.84 26.35 -11.55
N LYS A 2 -13.08 26.23 -12.06
CA LYS A 2 -13.84 24.95 -12.08
C LYS A 2 -13.12 23.79 -12.80
N SER A 3 -12.51 24.03 -13.96
CA SER A 3 -11.81 22.96 -14.70
C SER A 3 -10.63 22.35 -13.94
N ARG A 4 -9.82 23.16 -13.24
CA ARG A 4 -8.67 22.67 -12.47
C ARG A 4 -9.12 21.84 -11.27
N PHE A 5 -10.18 22.28 -10.60
CA PHE A 5 -10.79 21.53 -9.52
C PHE A 5 -11.25 20.13 -9.99
N TYR A 6 -12.03 20.04 -11.07
CA TYR A 6 -12.49 18.75 -11.58
C TYR A 6 -11.35 17.86 -12.06
N GLN A 7 -10.29 18.43 -12.63
CA GLN A 7 -9.08 17.69 -12.98
C GLN A 7 -8.40 17.10 -11.74
N ALA A 8 -8.20 17.89 -10.68
CA ALA A 8 -7.61 17.41 -9.44
C ALA A 8 -8.45 16.30 -8.77
N VAL A 9 -9.78 16.43 -8.79
CA VAL A 9 -10.70 15.39 -8.30
C VAL A 9 -10.58 14.12 -9.13
N ALA A 10 -10.63 14.22 -10.46
CA ALA A 10 -10.49 13.08 -11.36
C ALA A 10 -9.12 12.39 -11.23
N SER A 11 -8.05 13.16 -11.08
CA SER A 11 -6.70 12.63 -10.85
C SER A 11 -6.55 11.96 -9.49
N ALA A 12 -7.26 12.43 -8.45
CA ALA A 12 -7.28 11.73 -7.16
C ALA A 12 -7.97 10.37 -7.28
N ALA A 13 -9.08 10.28 -8.04
CA ALA A 13 -9.70 9.00 -8.38
C ALA A 13 -8.78 8.09 -9.22
N GLU A 14 -8.07 8.65 -10.22
CA GLU A 14 -7.09 7.90 -11.01
C GLU A 14 -5.93 7.34 -10.16
N SER A 15 -5.55 8.04 -9.09
CA SER A 15 -4.51 7.56 -8.16
C SER A 15 -4.93 6.32 -7.36
N GLY A 16 -6.24 6.06 -7.26
CA GLY A 16 -6.84 5.06 -6.38
C GLY A 16 -6.89 5.47 -4.90
N TRP A 17 -6.57 6.73 -4.57
CA TRP A 17 -6.66 7.30 -3.21
C TRP A 17 -7.71 8.41 -3.14
N ASP A 18 -8.94 8.12 -3.54
CA ASP A 18 -10.12 8.99 -3.52
C ASP A 18 -10.90 8.86 -2.21
N PHE A 19 -10.90 9.81 -1.29
CA PHE A 19 -9.92 10.88 -1.18
C PHE A 19 -9.03 10.64 0.03
N SER A 20 -7.92 11.39 0.06
CA SER A 20 -6.91 11.38 1.10
C SER A 20 -6.41 12.79 1.29
N SER A 21 -6.16 13.18 2.55
CA SER A 21 -5.42 14.37 2.97
C SER A 21 -4.18 14.58 2.10
N ARG A 22 -3.57 13.49 1.60
CA ARG A 22 -2.43 13.47 0.68
C ARG A 22 -2.54 14.43 -0.51
N TRP A 23 -3.76 14.65 -1.02
CA TRP A 23 -4.01 15.46 -2.21
C TRP A 23 -4.48 16.89 -1.91
N PHE A 24 -4.58 17.23 -0.63
CA PHE A 24 -5.07 18.52 -0.14
C PHE A 24 -3.95 19.28 0.56
N ASN A 25 -4.17 20.59 0.78
CA ASN A 25 -3.22 21.39 1.55
C ASN A 25 -3.13 20.83 2.98
N GLN A 26 -1.89 20.59 3.42
CA GLN A 26 -1.57 20.03 4.74
C GLN A 26 -1.71 21.04 5.89
N SER A 27 -2.49 22.11 5.71
CA SER A 27 -2.77 23.06 6.79
C SER A 27 -3.92 22.53 7.64
N ASP A 28 -3.80 22.59 8.97
CA ASP A 28 -4.78 22.00 9.91
C ASP A 28 -6.23 22.43 9.63
N ALA A 29 -6.44 23.70 9.27
CA ALA A 29 -7.77 24.25 9.00
C ALA A 29 -8.40 23.72 7.71
N SER A 30 -7.62 23.18 6.77
CA SER A 30 -8.06 22.74 5.44
C SER A 30 -7.88 21.26 5.17
N ILE A 31 -7.36 20.49 6.13
CA ILE A 31 -6.98 19.10 5.88
C ILE A 31 -8.20 18.27 5.44
N GLY A 32 -8.11 17.61 4.28
CA GLY A 32 -9.21 16.84 3.69
C GLY A 32 -10.33 17.66 3.05
N LYS A 33 -10.23 18.99 2.97
CA LYS A 33 -11.26 19.85 2.38
C LYS A 33 -11.02 20.08 0.88
N PHE A 34 -12.05 19.82 0.07
CA PHE A 34 -12.02 19.87 -1.39
C PHE A 34 -11.59 21.20 -1.99
N GLU A 35 -11.82 22.31 -1.30
CA GLU A 35 -11.38 23.65 -1.71
C GLU A 35 -9.86 23.73 -1.88
N SER A 36 -9.11 22.84 -1.22
CA SER A 36 -7.66 22.79 -1.25
C SER A 36 -7.07 21.63 -2.06
N ILE A 37 -7.89 20.88 -2.80
CA ILE A 37 -7.41 19.74 -3.59
C ILE A 37 -6.52 20.22 -4.75
N HIS A 38 -5.34 19.64 -4.89
CA HIS A 38 -4.36 20.01 -5.92
C HIS A 38 -3.56 18.80 -6.40
N THR A 39 -4.19 17.63 -6.52
CA THR A 39 -3.58 16.35 -6.93
C THR A 39 -2.64 16.46 -8.13
N THR A 40 -2.99 17.27 -9.13
CA THR A 40 -2.20 17.43 -10.37
C THR A 40 -0.86 18.15 -10.18
N GLU A 41 -0.64 18.74 -9.01
CA GLU A 41 0.59 19.45 -8.64
C GLU A 41 1.51 18.58 -7.75
N ILE A 42 1.09 17.36 -7.43
CA ILE A 42 1.84 16.41 -6.60
C ILE A 42 2.46 15.34 -7.49
N ILE A 43 3.75 15.08 -7.31
CA ILE A 43 4.49 13.98 -7.95
C ILE A 43 4.47 12.79 -6.99
N PRO A 44 3.66 11.74 -7.26
CA PRO A 44 3.45 10.68 -6.28
C PRO A 44 4.57 9.64 -6.30
N ILE A 45 5.05 9.24 -5.12
CA ILE A 45 6.10 8.23 -4.97
C ILE A 45 5.65 6.84 -5.42
N ASP A 46 4.40 6.48 -5.14
CA ASP A 46 3.80 5.20 -5.51
C ASP A 46 3.66 5.05 -7.02
N LEU A 47 3.10 6.04 -7.73
CA LEU A 47 3.00 6.01 -9.19
C LEU A 47 4.37 5.85 -9.83
N ASN A 48 5.37 6.62 -9.38
CA ASN A 48 6.72 6.53 -9.94
C ASN A 48 7.39 5.18 -9.65
N SER A 49 7.13 4.60 -8.47
CA SER A 49 7.59 3.26 -8.11
C SER A 49 6.94 2.16 -8.95
N ILE A 50 5.65 2.27 -9.22
CA ILE A 50 4.91 1.35 -10.11
C ILE A 50 5.48 1.43 -11.54
N LEU A 51 5.68 2.64 -12.06
CA LEU A 51 6.25 2.83 -13.40
C LEU A 51 7.69 2.32 -13.51
N PHE A 52 8.48 2.45 -12.44
CA PHE A 52 9.81 1.84 -12.35
C PHE A 52 9.73 0.31 -12.46
N LYS A 53 8.84 -0.31 -11.66
CA LYS A 53 8.63 -1.75 -11.68
C LYS A 53 8.10 -2.24 -13.03
N ASN A 54 7.20 -1.49 -13.67
CA ASN A 54 6.68 -1.82 -15.00
C ASN A 54 7.78 -1.82 -16.05
N ALA A 55 8.70 -0.85 -16.02
CA ALA A 55 9.85 -0.83 -16.92
C ALA A 55 10.78 -2.04 -16.68
N LEU A 56 11.05 -2.44 -15.44
CA LEU A 56 11.81 -3.66 -15.15
C LEU A 56 11.10 -4.92 -15.66
N THR A 57 9.77 -5.01 -15.48
CA THR A 57 8.97 -6.14 -15.96
C THR A 57 9.02 -6.25 -17.48
N LEU A 58 8.86 -5.13 -18.20
CA LEU A 58 8.98 -5.09 -19.66
C LEU A 58 10.39 -5.43 -20.13
N SER A 59 11.42 -4.94 -19.45
CA SER A 59 12.82 -5.31 -19.71
C SER A 59 13.02 -6.83 -19.65
N LYS A 60 12.51 -7.46 -18.58
CA LYS A 60 12.56 -8.92 -18.41
C LYS A 60 11.75 -9.66 -19.46
N PHE A 61 10.53 -9.21 -19.75
CA PHE A 61 9.67 -9.80 -20.78
C PHE A 61 10.36 -9.83 -22.13
N PHE A 62 10.88 -8.69 -22.61
CA PHE A 62 11.56 -8.62 -23.90
C PHE A 62 12.85 -9.43 -23.95
N LYS A 63 13.55 -9.59 -22.83
CA LYS A 63 14.70 -10.48 -22.74
C LYS A 63 14.28 -11.94 -22.96
N LEU A 64 13.19 -12.38 -22.34
CA LEU A 64 12.66 -13.74 -22.46
C LEU A 64 12.08 -14.03 -23.85
N THR A 65 11.52 -13.03 -24.53
CA THR A 65 10.98 -13.17 -25.89
C THR A 65 12.02 -12.86 -26.98
N GLY A 66 13.31 -12.77 -26.64
CA GLY A 66 14.42 -12.63 -27.61
C GLY A 66 14.68 -11.21 -28.14
N SER A 67 13.97 -10.18 -27.69
CA SER A 67 14.21 -8.79 -28.12
C SER A 67 15.20 -8.06 -27.19
N GLN A 68 16.51 -8.29 -27.41
CA GLN A 68 17.55 -7.68 -26.59
C GLN A 68 17.55 -6.14 -26.66
N THR A 69 17.22 -5.55 -27.81
CA THR A 69 17.12 -4.09 -27.99
C THR A 69 16.01 -3.48 -27.12
N LYS A 70 14.81 -4.06 -27.14
CA LYS A 70 13.70 -3.58 -26.30
C LYS A 70 13.99 -3.80 -24.81
N SER A 71 14.61 -4.94 -24.47
CA SER A 71 15.04 -5.21 -23.10
C SER A 71 15.97 -4.09 -22.57
N LYS A 72 17.03 -3.75 -23.32
CA LYS A 72 17.95 -2.64 -22.96
C LYS A 72 17.21 -1.30 -22.83
N LYS A 73 16.35 -0.95 -23.79
CA LYS A 73 15.54 0.29 -23.73
C LYS A 73 14.74 0.40 -22.44
N TYR A 74 14.03 -0.66 -22.04
CA TYR A 74 13.22 -0.63 -20.82
C TYR A 74 14.06 -0.67 -19.55
N GLN A 75 15.23 -1.33 -19.58
CA GLN A 75 16.19 -1.25 -18.49
C GLN A 75 16.70 0.18 -18.27
N GLU A 76 17.03 0.89 -19.35
CA GLU A 76 17.45 2.30 -19.29
C GLU A 76 16.34 3.22 -18.78
N LEU A 77 15.09 2.97 -19.19
CA LEU A 77 13.92 3.69 -18.65
C LEU A 77 13.76 3.47 -17.13
N ALA A 78 13.93 2.23 -16.66
CA ALA A 78 13.90 1.93 -15.24
C ALA A 78 15.03 2.65 -14.48
N ASN A 79 16.27 2.59 -15.01
CA ASN A 79 17.43 3.23 -14.39
C ASN A 79 17.26 4.76 -14.30
N ARG A 80 16.81 5.41 -15.39
CA ARG A 80 16.53 6.86 -15.39
C ARG A 80 15.47 7.23 -14.36
N ARG A 81 14.39 6.44 -14.26
CA ARG A 81 13.35 6.69 -13.27
C ARG A 81 13.83 6.49 -11.84
N LYS A 82 14.63 5.46 -11.56
CA LYS A 82 15.27 5.26 -10.26
C LYS A 82 16.09 6.48 -9.85
N LEU A 83 16.93 6.99 -10.76
CA LEU A 83 17.73 8.19 -10.50
C LEU A 83 16.86 9.41 -10.19
N ALA A 84 15.76 9.62 -10.93
CA ALA A 84 14.84 10.72 -10.68
C ALA A 84 14.11 10.58 -9.33
N ILE A 85 13.68 9.36 -8.97
CA ILE A 85 13.05 9.08 -7.67
C ILE A 85 14.03 9.36 -6.52
N GLU A 86 15.27 8.88 -6.61
CA GLU A 86 16.29 9.14 -5.60
C GLU A 86 16.65 10.63 -5.50
N ALA A 87 16.62 11.37 -6.61
CA ALA A 87 16.97 12.80 -6.60
C ALA A 87 15.85 13.70 -6.06
N LEU A 88 14.59 13.38 -6.37
CA LEU A 88 13.45 14.28 -6.12
C LEU A 88 12.57 13.83 -4.94
N LEU A 89 12.38 12.52 -4.79
CA LEU A 89 11.39 11.96 -3.88
C LEU A 89 12.02 11.38 -2.61
N TRP A 90 13.33 11.23 -2.55
CA TRP A 90 14.02 10.84 -1.33
C TRP A 90 14.25 12.06 -0.42
N ASN A 91 13.74 11.99 0.80
CA ASN A 91 13.98 13.00 1.83
C ASN A 91 15.03 12.48 2.81
N GLU A 92 16.25 13.03 2.73
CA GLU A 92 17.38 12.61 3.58
C GLU A 92 17.12 12.85 5.08
N ALA A 93 16.49 13.96 5.45
CA ALA A 93 16.21 14.27 6.87
C ALA A 93 15.15 13.32 7.46
N ALA A 94 14.15 12.95 6.67
CA ALA A 94 13.16 11.96 7.06
C ALA A 94 13.75 10.53 7.03
N GLY A 95 14.75 10.27 6.21
CA GLY A 95 15.28 8.94 5.94
C GLY A 95 14.27 8.07 5.19
N ALA A 96 13.48 8.65 4.29
CA ALA A 96 12.49 7.92 3.52
C ALA A 96 12.06 8.66 2.24
N TRP A 97 11.38 7.95 1.34
CA TRP A 97 10.72 8.59 0.20
C TRP A 97 9.41 9.24 0.62
N ALA A 98 9.06 10.32 -0.07
CA ALA A 98 7.81 11.04 0.07
C ALA A 98 7.38 11.60 -1.29
N ASP A 99 6.11 11.99 -1.40
CA ASP A 99 5.67 12.75 -2.56
C ASP A 99 6.39 14.10 -2.63
N TYR A 100 6.44 14.68 -3.83
CA TYR A 100 6.97 16.02 -4.03
C TYR A 100 5.86 16.95 -4.53
N ASP A 101 5.62 18.02 -3.78
CA ASP A 101 4.66 19.05 -4.14
C ASP A 101 5.38 20.13 -4.97
N VAL A 102 4.96 20.28 -6.23
CA VAL A 102 5.55 21.23 -7.18
C VAL A 102 5.21 22.68 -6.80
N SER A 103 4.07 22.91 -6.14
CA SER A 103 3.63 24.24 -5.72
C SER A 103 4.50 24.79 -4.60
N THR A 104 4.87 23.95 -3.63
CA THR A 104 5.74 24.32 -2.50
C THR A 104 7.21 23.98 -2.74
N GLN A 105 7.52 23.30 -3.84
CA GLN A 105 8.86 22.83 -4.21
C GLN A 105 9.54 21.99 -3.11
N SER A 106 8.76 21.17 -2.41
CA SER A 106 9.24 20.40 -1.27
C SER A 106 8.59 19.03 -1.16
N ASN A 107 9.26 18.09 -0.49
CA ASN A 107 8.63 16.83 -0.14
C ASN A 107 7.54 17.01 0.92
N THR A 108 6.49 16.20 0.82
CA THR A 108 5.43 16.14 1.83
C THR A 108 6.01 15.71 3.19
N LYS A 109 5.58 16.40 4.25
CA LYS A 109 6.06 16.15 5.63
C LYS A 109 5.22 15.12 6.37
N ALA A 110 3.92 15.06 6.07
CA ALA A 110 3.00 14.12 6.67
C ALA A 110 3.34 12.68 6.25
N PHE A 111 3.08 11.73 7.16
CA PHE A 111 3.24 10.31 6.85
C PHE A 111 2.12 9.82 5.94
N TYR A 112 2.51 9.14 4.85
CA TYR A 112 1.61 8.35 4.02
C TYR A 112 2.24 6.98 3.75
N ALA A 113 1.42 5.93 3.79
CA ALA A 113 1.86 4.57 3.55
C ALA A 113 2.40 4.33 2.12
N SER A 114 2.27 5.29 1.20
CA SER A 114 2.92 5.27 -0.12
C SER A 114 4.46 5.16 -0.04
N ILE A 115 5.05 5.55 1.10
CA ILE A 115 6.47 5.38 1.46
C ILE A 115 7.00 3.93 1.30
N VAL A 116 6.13 2.92 1.40
CA VAL A 116 6.52 1.50 1.31
C VAL A 116 6.56 0.98 -0.13
N VAL A 117 5.95 1.70 -1.08
CA VAL A 117 5.83 1.27 -2.47
C VAL A 117 7.18 1.15 -3.20
N PRO A 118 8.19 2.03 -2.97
CA PRO A 118 9.55 1.82 -3.47
C PRO A 118 10.19 0.51 -3.02
N LEU A 119 9.96 0.09 -1.77
CA LEU A 119 10.44 -1.20 -1.25
C LEU A 119 9.79 -2.36 -2.00
N TRP A 120 8.46 -2.33 -2.14
CA TRP A 120 7.70 -3.31 -2.93
C TRP A 120 8.11 -3.36 -4.41
N ALA A 121 8.44 -2.21 -4.99
CA ALA A 121 8.91 -2.08 -6.36
C ALA A 121 10.34 -2.62 -6.54
N GLY A 122 11.08 -2.83 -5.45
CA GLY A 122 12.48 -3.26 -5.46
C GLY A 122 13.45 -2.15 -5.84
N LEU A 123 13.07 -0.89 -5.64
CA LEU A 123 13.92 0.26 -5.95
C LEU A 123 15.16 0.28 -5.06
N ALA A 124 14.95 -0.03 -3.78
CA ALA A 124 15.97 -0.14 -2.74
C ALA A 124 16.68 -1.50 -2.67
N ARG A 125 16.37 -2.42 -3.60
CA ARG A 125 16.96 -3.77 -3.57
C ARG A 125 18.48 -3.66 -3.61
N GLU A 126 19.14 -4.45 -2.76
CA GLU A 126 20.60 -4.45 -2.54
C GLU A 126 21.15 -3.18 -1.88
N ASN A 127 20.29 -2.23 -1.47
CA ASN A 127 20.66 -1.09 -0.65
C ASN A 127 20.05 -1.24 0.75
N LYS A 128 20.67 -2.10 1.57
CA LYS A 128 20.26 -2.40 2.95
C LYS A 128 20.05 -1.13 3.79
N THR A 129 20.92 -0.14 3.64
CA THR A 129 20.84 1.13 4.37
C THR A 129 19.54 1.88 4.06
N ARG A 130 19.16 2.00 2.78
CA ARG A 130 17.88 2.65 2.40
C ARG A 130 16.68 1.88 2.95
N GLU A 131 16.69 0.56 2.88
CA GLU A 131 15.60 -0.29 3.42
C GLU A 131 15.43 -0.07 4.94
N GLU A 132 16.53 -0.07 5.69
CA GLU A 132 16.52 0.10 7.15
C GLU A 132 16.17 1.54 7.57
N LEU A 133 16.57 2.56 6.80
CA LEU A 133 16.19 3.96 7.07
C LEU A 133 14.68 4.17 6.96
N VAL A 134 14.05 3.62 5.92
CA VAL A 134 12.59 3.72 5.73
C VAL A 134 11.84 3.01 6.85
N PHE A 135 12.33 1.83 7.25
CA PHE A 135 11.76 1.12 8.38
C PHE A 135 11.93 1.89 9.70
N ALA A 136 13.10 2.49 9.92
CA ALA A 136 13.35 3.34 11.07
C ALA A 136 12.47 4.60 11.08
N ASN A 137 12.19 5.20 9.92
CA ASN A 137 11.23 6.29 9.78
C ASN A 137 9.83 5.86 10.26
N MET A 138 9.30 4.74 9.75
CA MET A 138 8.00 4.20 10.17
C MET A 138 7.96 3.90 11.67
N LYS A 139 9.05 3.36 12.23
CA LYS A 139 9.17 3.11 13.67
C LYS A 139 9.14 4.42 14.47
N ARG A 140 9.87 5.46 14.05
CA ARG A 140 9.85 6.78 14.71
C ARG A 140 8.46 7.43 14.66
N ALA A 141 7.75 7.26 13.54
CA ALA A 141 6.38 7.73 13.36
C ALA A 141 5.34 6.91 14.15
N LYS A 142 5.74 5.81 14.79
CA LYS A 142 4.87 4.88 15.55
C LYS A 142 3.74 4.25 14.72
N VAL A 143 3.86 4.29 13.38
CA VAL A 143 2.85 3.71 12.48
C VAL A 143 2.88 2.18 12.48
N LEU A 144 3.92 1.59 13.04
CA LEU A 144 4.08 0.15 13.18
C LEU A 144 3.47 -0.40 14.48
N ASP A 145 3.03 0.47 15.38
CA ASP A 145 2.52 0.09 16.71
C ASP A 145 1.01 -0.19 16.70
N PHE A 146 0.33 0.06 15.58
CA PHE A 146 -1.11 -0.14 15.45
C PHE A 146 -1.45 -1.63 15.31
N PRO A 147 -2.36 -2.17 16.15
CA PRO A 147 -2.61 -3.60 16.23
C PRO A 147 -3.32 -4.15 14.97
N GLY A 148 -4.10 -3.33 14.28
CA GLY A 148 -4.83 -3.68 13.07
C GLY A 148 -4.04 -3.48 11.77
N GLY A 149 -2.74 -3.18 11.82
CA GLY A 149 -1.89 -3.00 10.63
C GLY A 149 -1.41 -1.57 10.39
N LEU A 150 -0.77 -1.32 9.25
CA LEU A 150 -0.21 -0.03 8.89
C LEU A 150 -1.33 0.99 8.55
N PRO A 151 -1.41 2.15 9.21
CA PRO A 151 -2.35 3.20 8.84
C PRO A 151 -1.98 3.81 7.48
N THR A 152 -3.00 4.28 6.76
CA THR A 152 -2.82 4.95 5.46
C THR A 152 -2.09 6.27 5.58
N SER A 153 -2.42 7.02 6.62
CA SER A 153 -1.78 8.26 7.05
C SER A 153 -1.97 8.42 8.57
N LEU A 154 -1.43 9.48 9.16
CA LEU A 154 -1.70 9.86 10.55
C LEU A 154 -2.73 11.01 10.67
N ASN A 155 -3.30 11.45 9.55
CA ASN A 155 -4.20 12.60 9.51
C ASN A 155 -5.65 12.17 9.69
N GLU A 156 -6.36 12.77 10.65
CA GLU A 156 -7.80 12.53 10.88
C GLU A 156 -8.68 13.44 10.01
N SER A 157 -8.62 13.28 8.70
CA SER A 157 -9.29 14.19 7.76
C SER A 157 -10.78 13.91 7.55
N GLY A 158 -11.27 12.74 7.98
CA GLY A 158 -12.59 12.20 7.64
C GLY A 158 -12.68 11.53 6.26
N GLN A 159 -11.63 11.66 5.43
CA GLN A 159 -11.53 10.97 4.15
C GLN A 159 -11.16 9.48 4.33
N GLN A 160 -11.44 8.65 3.32
CA GLN A 160 -11.28 7.20 3.47
C GLN A 160 -9.83 6.70 3.34
N TRP A 161 -8.99 7.39 2.58
CA TRP A 161 -7.56 7.06 2.46
C TRP A 161 -6.72 7.84 3.47
N ASP A 162 -7.13 7.78 4.75
CA ASP A 162 -6.51 8.47 5.87
C ASP A 162 -6.73 7.72 7.19
N PHE A 163 -6.15 8.22 8.28
CA PHE A 163 -6.36 7.68 9.61
C PHE A 163 -7.87 7.64 9.99
N PRO A 164 -8.38 6.55 10.58
CA PRO A 164 -7.66 5.38 11.12
C PRO A 164 -7.61 4.18 10.16
N ASN A 165 -7.83 4.39 8.86
CA ASN A 165 -7.99 3.28 7.93
C ASN A 165 -6.66 2.68 7.52
N GLY A 166 -6.63 1.35 7.42
CA GLY A 166 -5.60 0.56 6.77
C GLY A 166 -6.21 -0.21 5.61
N TRP A 167 -5.56 -0.15 4.46
CA TRP A 167 -6.05 -0.78 3.24
C TRP A 167 -5.22 -2.03 2.88
N PRO A 168 -5.86 -3.16 2.57
CA PRO A 168 -5.20 -4.41 2.16
C PRO A 168 -4.05 -4.25 1.16
N PRO A 169 -4.17 -3.47 0.06
CA PRO A 169 -3.05 -3.28 -0.88
C PRO A 169 -1.80 -2.67 -0.23
N LEU A 170 -1.95 -1.72 0.70
CA LEU A 170 -0.82 -1.07 1.37
C LEU A 170 -0.13 -2.01 2.36
N GLN A 171 -0.91 -2.85 3.05
CA GLN A 171 -0.38 -3.90 3.92
C GLN A 171 0.44 -4.90 3.11
N HIS A 172 -0.11 -5.33 1.97
CA HIS A 172 0.56 -6.25 1.07
C HIS A 172 1.86 -5.67 0.53
N MET A 173 1.86 -4.42 0.08
CA MET A 173 3.06 -3.76 -0.41
C MET A 173 4.14 -3.65 0.68
N LEU A 174 3.78 -3.30 1.92
CA LEU A 174 4.71 -3.33 3.05
C LEU A 174 5.30 -4.74 3.24
N ILE A 175 4.44 -5.75 3.45
CA ILE A 175 4.85 -7.12 3.77
C ILE A 175 5.74 -7.71 2.66
N ILE A 176 5.32 -7.58 1.40
CA ILE A 176 6.09 -8.11 0.26
C ILE A 176 7.38 -7.32 0.03
N GLY A 177 7.37 -6.01 0.26
CA GLY A 177 8.57 -5.18 0.21
C GLY A 177 9.62 -5.65 1.22
N LEU A 178 9.21 -5.83 2.49
CA LEU A 178 10.08 -6.30 3.56
C LEU A 178 10.56 -7.75 3.35
N THR A 179 9.70 -8.63 2.84
CA THR A 179 10.08 -10.03 2.52
C THR A 179 11.21 -10.10 1.48
N LYS A 180 11.27 -9.12 0.57
CA LYS A 180 12.27 -9.05 -0.50
C LYS A 180 13.48 -8.19 -0.13
N SER A 181 13.55 -7.71 1.12
CA SER A 181 14.67 -6.93 1.63
C SER A 181 15.95 -7.76 1.70
N SER A 182 17.09 -7.08 1.61
CA SER A 182 18.41 -7.65 1.91
C SER A 182 18.71 -7.78 3.41
N SER A 183 17.88 -7.18 4.28
CA SER A 183 18.00 -7.25 5.74
C SER A 183 17.16 -8.38 6.32
N ILE A 184 17.82 -9.35 6.97
CA ILE A 184 17.15 -10.46 7.68
C ILE A 184 16.21 -9.95 8.77
N LEU A 185 16.54 -8.82 9.41
CA LEU A 185 15.67 -8.19 10.39
C LEU A 185 14.35 -7.79 9.76
N LEU A 186 14.39 -7.12 8.61
CA LEU A 186 13.19 -6.67 7.89
C LEU A 186 12.37 -7.86 7.34
N GLN A 187 13.04 -8.91 6.87
CA GLN A 187 12.35 -10.15 6.47
C GLN A 187 11.56 -10.77 7.63
N ASN A 188 12.13 -10.78 8.85
CA ASN A 188 11.44 -11.26 10.04
C ASN A 188 10.26 -10.37 10.44
N GLU A 189 10.42 -9.04 10.34
CA GLU A 189 9.33 -8.09 10.58
C GLU A 189 8.18 -8.28 9.58
N ALA A 190 8.46 -8.59 8.31
CA ALA A 190 7.45 -8.89 7.30
C ALA A 190 6.46 -9.97 7.77
N LYS A 191 6.98 -11.05 8.38
CA LYS A 191 6.17 -12.15 8.90
C LYS A 191 5.31 -11.72 10.08
N LYS A 192 5.81 -10.85 10.96
CA LYS A 192 5.03 -10.30 12.08
C LYS A 192 3.87 -9.44 11.58
N PHE A 193 4.10 -8.60 10.57
CA PHE A 193 3.03 -7.83 9.93
C PHE A 193 2.01 -8.73 9.23
N ALA A 194 2.47 -9.78 8.53
CA ALA A 194 1.57 -10.76 7.92
C ALA A 194 0.69 -11.44 8.99
N GLN A 195 1.28 -11.85 10.12
CA GLN A 195 0.58 -12.46 11.24
C GLN A 195 -0.48 -11.53 11.85
N SER A 196 -0.13 -10.29 12.16
CA SER A 196 -1.06 -9.30 12.73
C SER A 196 -2.19 -8.96 11.74
N TRP A 197 -1.86 -8.73 10.47
CA TRP A 197 -2.88 -8.39 9.46
C TRP A 197 -3.87 -9.54 9.22
N VAL A 198 -3.38 -10.77 9.07
CA VAL A 198 -4.22 -11.96 8.89
C VAL A 198 -5.09 -12.20 10.13
N LEU A 199 -4.55 -12.04 11.35
CA LEU A 199 -5.32 -12.18 12.58
C LEU A 199 -6.45 -11.14 12.68
N SER A 200 -6.13 -9.86 12.41
CA SER A 200 -7.14 -8.79 12.40
C SER A 200 -8.26 -9.08 11.40
N ASN A 201 -7.92 -9.53 10.18
CA ASN A 201 -8.91 -9.89 9.17
C ASN A 201 -9.77 -11.08 9.61
N TRP A 202 -9.16 -12.11 10.19
CA TRP A 202 -9.85 -13.27 10.75
C TRP A 202 -10.80 -12.89 11.87
N MET A 203 -10.41 -12.02 12.81
CA MET A 203 -11.29 -11.55 13.88
C MET A 203 -12.54 -10.86 13.34
N GLY A 204 -12.37 -10.03 12.31
CA GLY A 204 -13.49 -9.37 11.62
C GLY A 204 -14.41 -10.38 10.94
N PHE A 205 -13.84 -11.34 10.22
CA PHE A 205 -14.59 -12.39 9.55
C PHE A 205 -15.30 -13.32 10.53
N ASN A 206 -14.64 -13.79 11.58
CA ASN A 206 -15.22 -14.70 12.57
C ASN A 206 -16.44 -14.07 13.29
N ARG A 207 -16.39 -12.75 13.53
CA ARG A 207 -17.50 -12.03 14.17
C ARG A 207 -18.66 -11.73 13.23
N THR A 208 -18.38 -11.48 11.95
CA THR A 208 -19.38 -10.88 11.03
C THR A 208 -19.68 -11.71 9.79
N SER A 209 -18.90 -12.74 9.52
CA SER A 209 -18.86 -13.51 8.27
C SER A 209 -18.53 -12.68 7.02
N TYR A 210 -17.98 -11.47 7.19
CA TYR A 210 -17.59 -10.58 6.10
C TYR A 210 -16.11 -10.22 6.14
N MET A 211 -15.52 -10.12 4.95
CA MET A 211 -14.25 -9.42 4.71
C MET A 211 -14.55 -7.96 4.35
N PHE A 212 -13.82 -7.00 4.89
CA PHE A 212 -14.10 -5.58 4.66
C PHE A 212 -13.23 -5.00 3.54
N GLU A 213 -13.72 -3.95 2.89
CA GLU A 213 -12.94 -3.11 1.96
C GLU A 213 -11.66 -2.55 2.60
N LYS A 214 -11.80 -2.04 3.83
CA LYS A 214 -10.77 -1.38 4.63
C LYS A 214 -10.99 -1.66 6.10
N TYR A 215 -9.93 -1.60 6.90
CA TYR A 215 -9.95 -1.95 8.33
C TYR A 215 -9.53 -0.76 9.18
N ASN A 216 -10.03 -0.70 10.41
CA ASN A 216 -9.56 0.25 11.39
C ASN A 216 -8.27 -0.28 12.03
N VAL A 217 -7.15 0.41 11.83
CA VAL A 217 -5.85 -0.05 12.35
C VAL A 217 -5.73 0.07 13.87
N THR A 218 -6.55 0.87 14.53
CA THR A 218 -6.50 1.04 15.98
C THR A 218 -7.18 -0.09 16.74
N SER A 219 -7.94 -0.95 16.05
CA SER A 219 -8.72 -2.01 16.69
C SER A 219 -8.92 -3.18 15.73
N GLU A 220 -8.29 -4.31 16.07
CA GLU A 220 -8.30 -5.53 15.26
C GLU A 220 -9.73 -6.02 14.94
N GLY A 221 -9.95 -6.49 13.72
CA GLY A 221 -11.24 -7.01 13.27
C GLY A 221 -12.33 -5.98 13.04
N ASN A 222 -12.10 -4.70 13.30
CA ASN A 222 -13.07 -3.66 13.01
C ASN A 222 -12.93 -3.13 11.58
N THR A 223 -14.07 -2.89 10.94
CA THR A 223 -14.13 -2.21 9.64
C THR A 223 -13.66 -0.76 9.78
N GLY A 224 -13.05 -0.23 8.72
CA GLY A 224 -12.70 1.18 8.62
C GLY A 224 -13.92 2.08 8.38
N ARG A 225 -13.68 3.38 8.22
CA ARG A 225 -14.74 4.41 8.12
C ARG A 225 -14.37 5.54 7.16
N GLY A 226 -15.23 6.55 7.04
CA GLY A 226 -14.95 7.76 6.26
C GLY A 226 -15.05 7.56 4.74
N GLY A 227 -14.90 8.68 4.04
CA GLY A 227 -15.19 8.78 2.61
C GLY A 227 -16.66 9.05 2.31
N GLU A 228 -17.00 8.96 1.02
CA GLU A 228 -18.29 9.42 0.49
C GLU A 228 -19.41 8.36 0.55
N TYR A 229 -19.07 7.11 0.88
CA TYR A 229 -20.00 5.99 0.90
C TYR A 229 -19.78 5.06 2.10
N LYS A 230 -20.80 4.24 2.40
CA LYS A 230 -20.74 3.26 3.49
C LYS A 230 -19.71 2.17 3.19
N PRO A 231 -18.96 1.66 4.20
CA PRO A 231 -18.02 0.56 3.99
C PRO A 231 -18.63 -0.63 3.26
N GLN A 232 -17.87 -1.22 2.33
CA GLN A 232 -18.28 -2.37 1.52
C GLN A 232 -17.73 -3.70 2.08
N VAL A 233 -18.38 -4.82 1.75
CA VAL A 233 -18.06 -6.18 2.24
C VAL A 233 -17.74 -7.17 1.10
N GLY A 234 -17.11 -8.30 1.44
CA GLY A 234 -16.69 -9.36 0.50
C GLY A 234 -15.44 -9.03 -0.32
N PHE A 235 -14.78 -7.92 -0.03
CA PHE A 235 -14.03 -7.13 -0.99
C PHE A 235 -12.82 -7.85 -1.66
N GLY A 236 -12.71 -7.71 -2.99
CA GLY A 236 -11.80 -8.51 -3.83
C GLY A 236 -10.31 -8.42 -3.46
N TRP A 237 -9.77 -7.21 -3.24
CA TRP A 237 -8.35 -7.09 -2.84
C TRP A 237 -8.09 -7.68 -1.45
N THR A 238 -9.10 -7.76 -0.57
CA THR A 238 -8.92 -8.19 0.82
C THR A 238 -8.72 -9.68 0.80
N ASN A 239 -9.62 -10.36 0.08
CA ASN A 239 -9.55 -11.78 -0.17
C ASN A 239 -8.23 -12.13 -0.88
N GLY A 240 -7.87 -11.40 -1.93
CA GLY A 240 -6.63 -11.64 -2.68
C GLY A 240 -5.37 -11.50 -1.82
N VAL A 241 -5.29 -10.47 -0.99
CA VAL A 241 -4.15 -10.26 -0.08
C VAL A 241 -4.08 -11.37 0.96
N ILE A 242 -5.20 -11.73 1.60
CA ILE A 242 -5.21 -12.79 2.62
C ILE A 242 -4.81 -14.14 2.01
N LEU A 243 -5.32 -14.49 0.83
CA LEU A 243 -4.93 -15.71 0.14
C LEU A 243 -3.42 -15.74 -0.20
N ASP A 244 -2.87 -14.65 -0.72
CA ASP A 244 -1.42 -14.57 -0.99
C ASP A 244 -0.59 -14.74 0.29
N LEU A 245 -0.99 -14.09 1.39
CA LEU A 245 -0.27 -14.17 2.66
C LEU A 245 -0.33 -15.56 3.28
N LEU A 246 -1.48 -16.24 3.25
CA LEU A 246 -1.61 -17.61 3.78
C LEU A 246 -0.77 -18.62 2.97
N VAL A 247 -0.69 -18.47 1.65
CA VAL A 247 0.16 -19.32 0.81
C VAL A 247 1.64 -19.04 1.05
N ARG A 248 2.00 -17.76 1.21
CA ARG A 248 3.39 -17.31 1.36
C ARG A 248 3.97 -17.60 2.74
N PHE A 249 3.13 -17.57 3.76
CA PHE A 249 3.48 -17.82 5.16
C PHE A 249 2.57 -18.93 5.69
N PRO A 250 2.86 -20.20 5.35
CA PRO A 250 2.00 -21.34 5.69
C PRO A 250 1.89 -21.62 7.19
N ASP A 251 2.73 -21.00 8.01
CA ASP A 251 2.76 -21.17 9.47
C ASP A 251 2.14 -20.02 10.26
N LEU A 252 1.46 -19.08 9.58
CA LEU A 252 0.63 -18.08 10.26
C LEU A 252 -0.49 -18.76 11.05
N LYS A 253 -0.77 -18.24 12.24
CA LYS A 253 -1.78 -18.76 13.15
C LYS A 253 -3.02 -17.86 13.16
N VAL A 254 -4.21 -18.42 12.93
CA VAL A 254 -5.48 -17.67 13.08
C VAL A 254 -6.20 -17.98 14.41
N GLU A 255 -5.69 -18.94 15.19
CA GLU A 255 -6.15 -19.29 16.54
C GLU A 255 -4.97 -19.69 17.43
N ASN A 256 -5.17 -19.81 18.76
CA ASN A 256 -4.14 -20.25 19.71
C ASN A 256 -3.59 -21.66 19.42
N ASN A 257 -4.27 -22.45 18.60
CA ASN A 257 -3.77 -23.69 18.06
C ASN A 257 -3.17 -23.45 16.67
N ALA A 258 -1.98 -24.02 16.44
CA ALA A 258 -1.35 -24.00 15.13
C ALA A 258 -2.35 -24.50 14.09
N VAL A 259 -2.54 -23.72 13.03
CA VAL A 259 -3.30 -24.14 11.87
C VAL A 259 -2.55 -25.31 11.26
N ALA A 260 -2.98 -26.53 11.55
CA ALA A 260 -2.66 -27.64 10.69
C ALA A 260 -3.31 -27.32 9.34
N LEU A 261 -2.50 -27.15 8.30
CA LEU A 261 -2.96 -27.07 6.90
C LEU A 261 -3.60 -28.42 6.49
N GLY A 262 -4.74 -28.73 7.10
CA GLY A 262 -5.74 -29.62 6.54
C GLY A 262 -6.66 -28.79 5.67
N VAL A 263 -7.14 -29.40 4.59
CA VAL A 263 -8.02 -28.92 3.49
C VAL A 263 -9.19 -27.98 3.88
N SER A 264 -9.47 -27.77 5.17
CA SER A 264 -10.57 -27.02 5.76
C SER A 264 -10.53 -25.48 5.60
N LEU A 265 -9.35 -24.84 5.48
CA LEU A 265 -9.30 -23.37 5.33
C LEU A 265 -9.70 -22.87 3.94
N PHE A 266 -9.50 -23.68 2.90
CA PHE A 266 -9.96 -23.34 1.55
C PHE A 266 -11.50 -23.29 1.45
N SER A 267 -12.20 -24.07 2.28
CA SER A 267 -13.67 -24.03 2.37
C SER A 267 -14.23 -22.82 3.10
N CYS A 268 -13.45 -22.14 3.96
CA CYS A 268 -13.94 -20.96 4.69
C CYS A 268 -13.86 -19.66 3.89
N PHE A 269 -12.94 -19.56 2.92
CA PHE A 269 -12.72 -18.33 2.13
C PHE A 269 -13.35 -18.34 0.73
N LEU A 270 -13.93 -19.46 0.31
CA LEU A 270 -14.66 -19.57 -0.96
C LEU A 270 -16.06 -20.14 -0.69
N PRO A 271 -17.11 -19.31 -0.58
CA PRO A 271 -18.43 -19.80 -0.90
C PRO A 271 -18.42 -20.11 -2.41
N ILE A 272 -18.34 -21.39 -2.76
CA ILE A 272 -18.40 -21.92 -4.13
C ILE A 272 -19.71 -21.49 -4.87
N SER A 273 -20.65 -20.83 -4.19
CA SER A 273 -21.89 -20.32 -4.75
C SER A 273 -21.78 -19.04 -5.60
N CYS A 274 -20.64 -18.36 -5.70
CA CYS A 274 -20.52 -17.14 -6.54
C CYS A 274 -20.01 -17.34 -7.97
N LEU A 275 -19.74 -18.57 -8.43
CA LEU A 275 -19.23 -18.86 -9.78
C LEU A 275 -20.19 -19.62 -10.70
N ALA A 276 -21.40 -19.95 -10.25
CA ALA A 276 -22.39 -20.70 -11.04
C ALA A 276 -23.51 -19.84 -11.67
N GLY A 277 -23.38 -18.51 -11.66
CA GLY A 277 -24.42 -17.57 -12.14
C GLY A 277 -24.15 -16.88 -13.48
N VAL A 278 -23.05 -17.20 -14.16
CA VAL A 278 -22.71 -16.62 -15.47
C VAL A 278 -22.22 -17.74 -16.37
N PHE A 279 -23.13 -18.64 -16.75
CA PHE A 279 -23.14 -19.46 -17.98
C PHE A 279 -24.33 -20.43 -17.85
N ASN A 280 -25.52 -19.90 -18.12
CA ASN A 280 -26.62 -20.58 -18.80
C ASN A 280 -27.55 -19.50 -19.34
#